data_AF-A0A7R8W6Z2-F1
#
_entry.id   AF-A0A7R8W6Z2-F1
#
_cell.length_a   1.000
_cell.length_b   1.000
_cell.length_c   1.000
_cell.angle_alpha   90.00
_cell.angle_beta   90.00
_cell.angle_gamma   90.00
#
_symmetry.space_group_name_H-M   'P 1'
#
loop_
_entity.id
_entity.type
_entity.pdbx_description
1 polymer ?
#
loop_
_entity_poly.entity_id
_entity_poly.type
_entity_poly.pdbx_seq_one_letter_code
_entity_poly.pdbx_strand_id
1 'polypeptide(L)'
;MTLPYNILTLTGNFSYATMHSWVYSSLPEVPEKPPAEEPAVLHFISTFLDTMLECSYQKGKATFRSDNISTISILKDFLSKQATANKIQLIMAYDVCESSIPHVLQLLHPKLEKFLLISKQISMVEGLREIQLHEQNIDFLAPEFGEVLENADALKEEYQRQPCYLDRLFGMITDLYIDKFKFKGLNVKGRIPQLLEQLEHYDLMSLTQFFATNP
;
A
#
# COMPACT_ATOMS: atom_id res chain seq x y z
N MET A 1 20.70 -5.88 -5.17
CA MET A 1 19.93 -6.09 -3.92
C MET A 1 18.73 -6.95 -4.24
N THR A 2 18.48 -7.99 -3.46
CA THR A 2 17.33 -8.89 -3.61
C THR A 2 16.10 -8.27 -2.91
N LEU A 3 14.94 -8.24 -3.59
CA LEU A 3 13.70 -7.72 -2.99
C LEU A 3 13.22 -8.61 -1.82
N PRO A 4 12.66 -8.03 -0.74
CA PRO A 4 12.21 -8.76 0.44
C PRO A 4 10.84 -9.42 0.21
N TYR A 5 10.81 -10.56 -0.47
CA TYR A 5 9.56 -11.24 -0.82
C TYR A 5 8.90 -11.93 0.38
N ASN A 6 7.61 -11.66 0.54
CA ASN A 6 6.66 -12.51 1.26
C ASN A 6 6.14 -13.58 0.29
N ILE A 7 5.99 -14.80 0.77
CA ILE A 7 5.62 -15.96 -0.05
C ILE A 7 4.35 -16.60 0.48
N LEU A 8 3.39 -16.85 -0.40
CA LEU A 8 2.22 -17.68 -0.14
C LEU A 8 2.27 -18.89 -1.07
N THR A 9 2.32 -20.09 -0.49
CA THR A 9 2.29 -21.36 -1.22
C THR A 9 0.97 -22.07 -0.95
N LEU A 10 0.30 -22.48 -2.01
CA LEU A 10 -0.94 -23.24 -1.96
C LEU A 10 -0.70 -24.61 -2.57
N THR A 11 -1.18 -25.65 -1.88
CA THR A 11 -1.21 -27.03 -2.39
C THR A 11 -2.61 -27.62 -2.23
N GLY A 12 -3.05 -28.41 -3.21
CA GLY A 12 -4.37 -29.01 -3.18
C GLY A 12 -4.74 -29.71 -4.48
N ASN A 13 -5.99 -30.18 -4.56
CA ASN A 13 -6.47 -30.96 -5.71
C ASN A 13 -7.10 -30.10 -6.83
N PHE A 14 -6.58 -28.90 -7.06
CA PHE A 14 -7.04 -28.04 -8.15
C PHE A 14 -6.33 -28.35 -9.48
N SER A 15 -7.05 -28.19 -10.58
CA SER A 15 -6.46 -28.29 -11.91
C SER A 15 -5.67 -27.02 -12.28
N TYR A 16 -4.78 -27.13 -13.26
CA TYR A 16 -4.07 -25.99 -13.81
C TYR A 16 -5.03 -24.90 -14.32
N ALA A 17 -6.08 -25.29 -15.06
CA ALA A 17 -7.11 -24.39 -15.56
C ALA A 17 -7.92 -23.72 -14.42
N THR A 18 -8.19 -24.46 -13.33
CA THR A 18 -8.88 -23.92 -12.16
C THR A 18 -8.05 -22.82 -11.50
N MET A 19 -6.76 -23.06 -11.25
CA MET A 19 -5.89 -22.02 -10.68
C MET A 19 -5.74 -20.83 -11.62
N HIS A 20 -5.58 -21.07 -12.92
CA HIS A 20 -5.56 -20.01 -13.91
C HIS A 20 -6.82 -19.14 -13.87
N SER A 21 -8.02 -19.76 -13.77
CA SER A 21 -9.28 -19.02 -13.67
C SER A 21 -9.35 -18.12 -12.42
N TRP A 22 -8.77 -18.57 -11.30
CA TRP A 22 -8.71 -17.78 -10.08
C TRP A 22 -7.75 -16.60 -10.24
N VAL A 23 -6.57 -16.83 -10.85
CA VAL A 23 -5.59 -15.78 -11.16
C VAL A 23 -6.18 -14.75 -12.12
N TYR A 24 -6.84 -15.20 -13.20
CA TYR A 24 -7.56 -14.35 -14.15
C TYR A 24 -8.65 -13.50 -13.49
N SER A 25 -9.34 -14.06 -12.51
CA SER A 25 -10.39 -13.34 -11.77
C SER A 25 -9.82 -12.36 -10.73
N SER A 26 -8.58 -12.54 -10.29
CA SER A 26 -7.98 -11.73 -9.22
C SER A 26 -7.03 -10.63 -9.71
N LEU A 27 -6.46 -10.79 -10.90
CA LEU A 27 -5.42 -9.90 -11.43
C LEU A 27 -5.83 -9.30 -12.77
N PRO A 28 -5.50 -8.02 -13.02
CA PRO A 28 -5.75 -7.39 -14.30
C PRO A 28 -4.85 -7.97 -15.40
N GLU A 29 -5.28 -7.84 -16.65
CA GLU A 29 -4.46 -8.12 -17.85
C GLU A 29 -3.92 -9.56 -17.96
N VAL A 30 -4.54 -10.51 -17.26
CA VAL A 30 -4.27 -11.94 -17.45
C VAL A 30 -5.01 -12.41 -18.70
N PRO A 31 -4.37 -13.17 -19.61
CA PRO A 31 -5.07 -13.74 -20.76
C PRO A 31 -6.14 -14.74 -20.29
N GLU A 32 -7.28 -14.80 -20.99
CA GLU A 32 -8.38 -15.72 -20.65
C GLU A 32 -7.96 -17.21 -20.77
N LYS A 33 -7.07 -17.50 -21.71
CA LYS A 33 -6.54 -18.85 -21.92
C LYS A 33 -5.25 -19.05 -21.12
N PRO A 34 -5.11 -20.20 -20.43
CA PRO A 34 -3.89 -20.49 -19.71
C PRO A 34 -2.70 -20.58 -20.66
N PRO A 35 -1.50 -20.12 -20.23
CA PRO A 35 -0.27 -20.37 -20.96
C PRO A 35 -0.08 -21.87 -21.22
N ALA A 36 0.49 -22.21 -22.37
CA ALA A 36 0.77 -23.60 -22.74
C ALA A 36 1.87 -24.23 -21.87
N GLU A 37 2.76 -23.41 -21.32
CA GLU A 37 3.85 -23.82 -20.45
C GLU A 37 3.37 -24.04 -19.01
N GLU A 38 3.85 -25.11 -18.37
CA GLU A 38 3.57 -25.45 -16.98
C GLU A 38 4.91 -25.66 -16.23
N PRO A 39 5.21 -24.90 -15.16
CA PRO A 39 4.37 -23.88 -14.53
C PRO A 39 4.25 -22.60 -15.36
N ALA A 40 3.08 -21.98 -15.32
CA ALA A 40 2.93 -20.60 -15.77
C ALA A 40 3.50 -19.65 -14.74
N VAL A 41 4.26 -18.66 -15.21
CA VAL A 41 4.85 -17.61 -14.39
C VAL A 41 4.42 -16.24 -14.94
N LEU A 42 3.81 -15.43 -14.09
CA LEU A 42 3.35 -14.08 -14.41
C LEU A 42 3.96 -13.08 -13.43
N HIS A 43 4.33 -11.90 -13.93
CA HIS A 43 4.90 -10.82 -13.12
C HIS A 43 4.05 -9.55 -13.26
N PHE A 44 3.83 -8.88 -12.14
CA PHE A 44 3.02 -7.66 -12.05
C PHE A 44 3.74 -6.60 -11.22
N ILE A 45 3.49 -5.34 -11.56
CA ILE A 45 3.94 -4.17 -10.80
C ILE A 45 2.70 -3.39 -10.34
N SER A 46 2.67 -3.03 -9.07
CA SER A 46 1.66 -2.11 -8.53
C SER A 46 1.89 -0.72 -9.12
N THR A 47 0.92 -0.20 -9.86
CA THR A 47 0.98 1.16 -10.43
C THR A 47 0.98 2.27 -9.39
N PHE A 48 0.63 1.96 -8.14
CA PHE A 48 0.58 2.93 -7.05
C PHE A 48 1.81 2.87 -6.13
N LEU A 49 2.26 1.67 -5.77
CA LEU A 49 3.34 1.46 -4.79
C LEU A 49 4.67 1.06 -5.43
N ASP A 50 4.67 0.72 -6.71
CA ASP A 50 5.84 0.18 -7.43
C ASP A 50 6.36 -1.15 -6.85
N THR A 51 5.53 -1.84 -6.06
CA THR A 51 5.77 -3.17 -5.48
C THR A 51 5.50 -4.26 -6.51
N MET A 52 6.24 -5.37 -6.42
CA MET A 52 6.20 -6.48 -7.36
C MET A 52 5.30 -7.63 -6.85
N LEU A 53 4.67 -8.35 -7.78
CA LEU A 53 4.01 -9.63 -7.55
C LEU A 53 4.44 -10.62 -8.62
N GLU A 54 4.92 -11.79 -8.20
CA GLU A 54 5.18 -12.94 -9.05
C GLU A 54 4.17 -14.05 -8.69
N CYS A 55 3.52 -14.58 -9.72
CA CYS A 55 2.57 -15.68 -9.62
C CYS A 55 3.11 -16.87 -10.42
N SER A 56 3.51 -17.94 -9.74
CA SER A 56 3.95 -19.19 -10.36
C SER A 56 2.96 -20.30 -10.03
N TYR A 57 2.32 -20.92 -11.02
CA TYR A 57 1.32 -21.95 -10.76
C TYR A 57 1.34 -23.10 -11.77
N GLN A 58 0.99 -24.27 -11.25
CA GLN A 58 0.87 -25.54 -11.96
C GLN A 58 -0.26 -26.36 -11.33
N LYS A 59 -0.55 -27.53 -11.88
CA LYS A 59 -1.52 -28.47 -11.31
C LYS A 59 -1.16 -28.78 -9.86
N GLY A 60 -2.12 -28.52 -8.98
CA GLY A 60 -2.06 -28.81 -7.55
C GLY A 60 -1.04 -28.01 -6.72
N LYS A 61 -0.31 -27.06 -7.31
CA LYS A 61 0.60 -26.16 -6.59
C LYS A 61 0.63 -24.76 -7.19
N ALA A 62 0.54 -23.74 -6.33
CA ALA A 62 0.74 -22.35 -6.71
C ALA A 62 1.58 -21.63 -5.66
N THR A 63 2.41 -20.69 -6.12
CA THR A 63 3.28 -19.87 -5.28
C THR A 63 3.15 -18.42 -5.72
N PHE A 64 2.82 -17.56 -4.77
CA PHE A 64 2.69 -16.11 -4.95
C PHE A 64 3.76 -15.43 -4.13
N ARG A 65 4.55 -14.54 -4.76
CA ARG A 65 5.67 -13.84 -4.11
C ARG A 65 5.50 -12.34 -4.31
N SER A 66 5.50 -11.58 -3.23
CA SER A 66 5.39 -10.12 -3.30
C SER A 66 6.19 -9.44 -2.20
N ASP A 67 6.84 -8.32 -2.53
CA ASP A 67 7.50 -7.46 -1.55
C ASP A 67 6.50 -6.64 -0.72
N ASN A 68 5.19 -6.78 -0.98
CA ASN A 68 4.11 -6.22 -0.17
C ASN A 68 3.26 -7.32 0.48
N ILE A 69 3.24 -7.36 1.81
CA ILE A 69 2.46 -8.35 2.59
C ILE A 69 0.96 -8.18 2.41
N SER A 70 0.47 -6.96 2.18
CA SER A 70 -0.96 -6.71 1.94
C SER A 70 -1.44 -7.35 0.65
N THR A 71 -0.62 -7.34 -0.40
CA THR A 71 -0.90 -8.08 -1.65
C THR A 71 -1.10 -9.57 -1.37
N ILE A 72 -0.23 -10.16 -0.53
CA ILE A 72 -0.35 -11.56 -0.12
C ILE A 72 -1.59 -11.81 0.75
N SER A 73 -1.94 -10.90 1.66
CA SER A 73 -3.15 -10.98 2.49
C SER A 73 -4.42 -10.99 1.64
N ILE A 74 -4.50 -10.08 0.66
CA ILE A 74 -5.63 -9.97 -0.28
C ILE A 74 -5.77 -11.24 -1.10
N LEU A 75 -4.67 -11.73 -1.69
CA LEU A 75 -4.67 -12.97 -2.47
C LEU A 75 -5.07 -14.18 -1.63
N LYS A 76 -4.55 -14.30 -0.41
CA LYS A 76 -4.92 -15.38 0.52
C LYS A 76 -6.42 -15.38 0.77
N ASP A 77 -7.01 -14.25 1.12
CA ASP A 77 -8.43 -14.14 1.42
C ASP A 77 -9.29 -14.45 0.19
N PHE A 78 -8.90 -13.95 -0.98
CA PHE A 78 -9.59 -14.23 -2.24
C PHE A 78 -9.53 -15.72 -2.61
N LEU A 79 -8.33 -16.31 -2.64
CA LEU A 79 -8.13 -17.72 -3.00
C LEU A 79 -8.81 -18.67 -2.01
N SER A 80 -8.83 -18.33 -0.72
CA SER A 80 -9.56 -19.07 0.31
C SER A 80 -11.07 -19.09 0.03
N LYS A 81 -11.63 -17.94 -0.36
CA LYS A 81 -13.05 -17.84 -0.74
C LYS A 81 -13.34 -18.65 -2.00
N GLN A 82 -12.49 -18.56 -3.02
CA GLN A 82 -12.65 -19.33 -4.26
C GLN A 82 -12.61 -20.84 -4.02
N ALA A 83 -11.66 -21.31 -3.21
CA ALA A 83 -11.55 -22.73 -2.89
C ALA A 83 -12.78 -23.24 -2.11
N THR A 84 -13.27 -22.45 -1.16
CA THR A 84 -14.48 -22.76 -0.40
C THR A 84 -15.70 -22.86 -1.33
N ALA A 85 -15.87 -21.89 -2.23
CA ALA A 85 -16.97 -21.86 -3.20
C ALA A 85 -16.94 -23.08 -4.15
N ASN A 86 -15.74 -23.51 -4.55
CA ASN A 86 -15.55 -24.66 -5.43
C ASN A 86 -15.42 -26.01 -4.67
N LYS A 87 -15.57 -26.01 -3.34
CA LYS A 87 -15.40 -27.19 -2.48
C LYS A 87 -14.03 -27.88 -2.65
N ILE A 88 -12.98 -27.11 -2.93
CA ILE A 88 -11.61 -27.59 -3.06
C ILE A 88 -10.90 -27.39 -1.72
N GLN A 89 -10.31 -28.47 -1.19
CA GLN A 89 -9.45 -28.37 -0.02
C GLN A 89 -8.08 -27.82 -0.43
N LEU A 90 -7.68 -26.72 0.21
CA LEU A 90 -6.39 -26.08 0.03
C LEU A 90 -5.60 -26.11 1.34
N ILE A 91 -4.33 -26.44 1.24
CA ILE A 91 -3.33 -26.23 2.28
C ILE A 91 -2.57 -24.97 1.90
N MET A 92 -2.52 -24.00 2.82
CA MET A 92 -1.83 -22.73 2.61
C MET A 92 -0.67 -22.62 3.59
N ALA A 93 0.53 -22.42 3.06
CA ALA A 93 1.72 -22.09 3.81
C ALA A 93 2.17 -20.67 3.44
N TYR A 94 2.68 -19.92 4.40
CA TYR A 94 3.18 -18.57 4.19
C TYR A 94 4.54 -18.39 4.85
N ASP A 95 5.39 -17.60 4.21
CA ASP A 95 6.69 -17.16 4.69
C ASP A 95 6.72 -15.63 4.60
N VAL A 96 6.77 -14.97 5.75
CA VAL A 96 6.66 -13.51 5.85
C VAL A 96 8.04 -12.93 6.12
N CYS A 97 8.46 -12.01 5.26
CA CYS A 97 9.74 -11.34 5.37
C CYS A 97 9.57 -10.06 6.18
N GLU A 98 10.06 -10.02 7.43
CA GLU A 98 9.91 -8.83 8.29
C GLU A 98 10.54 -7.56 7.69
N SER A 99 11.59 -7.69 6.86
CA SER A 99 12.19 -6.56 6.15
C SER A 99 11.36 -6.04 4.99
N SER A 100 10.27 -6.70 4.59
CA SER A 100 9.35 -6.17 3.57
C SER A 100 8.57 -4.96 4.06
N ILE A 101 8.32 -4.89 5.38
CA ILE A 101 7.59 -3.78 6.00
C ILE A 101 8.36 -2.45 5.86
N PRO A 102 9.61 -2.33 6.36
CA PRO A 102 10.36 -1.10 6.18
C PRO A 102 10.60 -0.77 4.70
N HIS A 103 10.75 -1.77 3.82
CA HIS A 103 10.83 -1.56 2.38
C HIS A 103 9.58 -0.85 1.81
N VAL A 104 8.38 -1.34 2.12
CA VAL A 104 7.13 -0.68 1.67
C VAL A 104 6.96 0.70 2.30
N LEU A 105 7.32 0.89 3.58
CA LEU A 105 7.28 2.19 4.23
C LEU A 105 8.23 3.20 3.55
N GLN A 106 9.40 2.76 3.09
CA GLN A 106 10.34 3.58 2.32
C GLN A 106 9.78 3.98 0.94
N LEU A 107 9.05 3.08 0.26
CA LEU A 107 8.39 3.40 -1.00
C LEU A 107 7.25 4.42 -0.83
N LEU A 108 6.54 4.36 0.30
CA LEU A 108 5.47 5.29 0.65
C LEU A 108 5.98 6.65 1.13
N HIS A 109 7.15 6.69 1.77
CA HIS A 109 7.73 7.87 2.40
C HIS A 109 7.74 9.14 1.53
N PRO A 110 8.32 9.15 0.30
CA PRO A 110 8.36 10.37 -0.51
C PRO A 110 6.98 10.86 -0.92
N LYS A 111 6.00 9.95 -1.06
CA LYS A 111 4.62 10.30 -1.40
C LYS A 111 3.90 10.91 -0.19
N LEU A 112 4.12 10.39 1.01
CA LEU A 112 3.58 10.93 2.26
C LEU A 112 4.15 12.32 2.56
N GLU A 113 5.47 12.46 2.57
CA GLU A 113 6.14 13.71 2.93
C GLU A 113 5.70 14.86 2.00
N LYS A 114 5.69 14.60 0.69
CA LYS A 114 5.23 15.58 -0.31
C LYS A 114 3.79 16.02 -0.04
N PHE A 115 2.86 15.08 0.14
CA PHE A 115 1.43 15.41 0.28
C PHE A 115 1.09 16.02 1.64
N LEU A 116 1.80 15.66 2.71
CA LEU A 116 1.69 16.31 4.01
C LEU A 116 2.15 17.77 3.93
N LEU A 117 3.26 18.04 3.24
CA LEU A 117 3.74 19.40 3.02
C LEU A 117 2.72 20.24 2.23
N ILE A 118 2.21 19.72 1.11
CA ILE A 118 1.19 20.41 0.29
C ILE A 118 -0.08 20.69 1.13
N SER A 119 -0.55 19.71 1.89
CA SER A 119 -1.74 19.86 2.75
C SER A 119 -1.53 20.97 3.79
N LYS A 120 -0.36 20.99 4.45
CA LYS A 120 0.00 22.04 5.41
C LYS A 120 0.06 23.41 4.75
N GLN A 121 0.71 23.53 3.59
CA GLN A 121 0.82 24.80 2.86
C GLN A 121 -0.56 25.34 2.47
N ILE A 122 -1.45 24.50 1.95
CA ILE A 122 -2.81 24.90 1.56
C ILE A 122 -3.64 25.36 2.76
N SER A 123 -3.50 24.70 3.91
CA SER A 123 -4.21 25.13 5.13
C SER A 123 -3.81 26.55 5.58
N MET A 124 -2.61 27.01 5.20
CA MET A 124 -2.12 28.35 5.50
C MET A 124 -2.52 29.38 4.42
N VAL A 125 -2.80 28.97 3.18
CA VAL A 125 -3.05 29.89 2.05
C VAL A 125 -4.20 30.86 2.34
N GLU A 126 -5.30 30.39 2.92
CA GLU A 126 -6.47 31.24 3.19
C GLU A 126 -6.12 32.35 4.19
N GLY A 127 -5.52 32.00 5.33
CA GLY A 127 -5.09 32.98 6.34
C GLY A 127 -4.01 33.93 5.83
N LEU A 128 -3.04 33.44 5.04
CA LEU A 128 -2.01 34.28 4.44
C LEU A 128 -2.58 35.27 3.41
N ARG A 129 -3.57 34.85 2.62
CA ARG A 129 -4.28 35.73 1.67
C ARG A 129 -5.09 36.80 2.39
N GLU A 130 -5.75 36.44 3.48
CA GLU A 130 -6.45 37.43 4.32
C GLU A 130 -5.47 38.48 4.86
N ILE A 131 -4.33 38.07 5.39
CA ILE A 131 -3.30 38.99 5.90
C ILE A 131 -2.82 39.92 4.77
N GLN A 132 -2.52 39.37 3.59
CA GLN A 132 -2.10 40.16 2.42
C GLN A 132 -3.15 41.19 1.95
N LEU A 133 -4.44 40.90 2.14
CA LEU A 133 -5.51 41.84 1.80
C LEU A 133 -5.62 43.01 2.79
N HIS A 134 -5.25 42.79 4.06
CA HIS A 134 -5.35 43.80 5.12
C HIS A 134 -4.07 44.66 5.25
N GLU A 135 -2.91 44.06 4.99
CA GLU A 135 -1.59 44.68 5.10
C GLU A 135 -1.12 45.15 3.71
N GLN A 136 -0.69 46.42 3.58
CA GLN A 136 -0.20 46.95 2.30
C GLN A 136 1.14 46.33 1.85
N ASN A 137 1.83 45.60 2.74
CA ASN A 137 3.13 44.98 2.49
C ASN A 137 3.26 43.67 3.29
N ILE A 138 3.93 42.66 2.71
CA ILE A 138 4.19 41.35 3.30
C ILE A 138 5.64 41.19 3.81
N ASP A 139 6.45 42.25 3.81
CA ASP A 139 7.86 42.24 4.24
C ASP A 139 8.08 41.77 5.71
N PHE A 140 7.03 41.71 6.53
CA PHE A 140 7.08 41.18 7.89
C PHE A 140 6.91 39.65 7.96
N LEU A 141 6.43 39.02 6.89
CA LEU A 141 6.29 37.57 6.80
C LEU A 141 7.66 36.93 6.57
N ALA A 142 7.86 35.75 7.18
CA ALA A 142 9.02 34.94 6.86
C ALA A 142 9.00 34.54 5.37
N PRO A 143 10.16 34.42 4.69
CA PRO A 143 10.24 34.11 3.26
C PRO A 143 9.45 32.85 2.85
N GLU A 144 9.42 31.85 3.73
CA GLU A 144 8.65 30.60 3.55
C GLU A 144 7.15 30.82 3.34
N PHE A 145 6.55 31.85 3.94
CA PHE A 145 5.14 32.18 3.74
C PHE A 145 4.91 32.98 2.45
N GLY A 146 5.89 33.79 2.04
CA GLY A 146 5.90 34.44 0.73
C GLY A 146 5.89 33.41 -0.40
N GLU A 147 6.75 32.39 -0.33
CA GLU A 147 6.78 31.30 -1.31
C GLU A 147 5.46 30.52 -1.37
N VAL A 148 4.78 30.31 -0.24
CA VAL A 148 3.46 29.66 -0.21
C VAL A 148 2.40 30.52 -0.89
N LEU A 149 2.42 31.84 -0.71
CA LEU A 149 1.50 32.77 -1.38
C LEU A 149 1.73 32.83 -2.88
N GLU A 150 2.99 32.89 -3.32
CA GLU A 150 3.36 32.87 -4.74
C GLU A 150 2.92 31.58 -5.44
N ASN A 151 3.08 30.43 -4.77
CA ASN A 151 2.72 29.12 -5.31
C ASN A 151 1.28 28.68 -5.01
N ALA A 152 0.47 29.53 -4.39
CA ALA A 152 -0.84 29.16 -3.84
C ALA A 152 -1.80 28.54 -4.88
N ASP A 153 -1.83 29.08 -6.10
CA ASP A 153 -2.73 28.58 -7.15
C ASP A 153 -2.27 27.22 -7.70
N ALA A 154 -0.96 27.02 -7.83
CA ALA A 154 -0.39 25.74 -8.25
C ALA A 154 -0.59 24.64 -7.18
N LEU A 155 -0.38 24.98 -5.90
CA LEU A 155 -0.64 24.07 -4.78
C LEU A 155 -2.11 23.67 -4.73
N LYS A 156 -3.03 24.64 -4.90
CA LYS A 156 -4.47 24.38 -4.92
C LYS A 156 -4.86 23.49 -6.09
N GLU A 157 -4.29 23.70 -7.28
CA GLU A 157 -4.52 22.83 -8.43
C GLU A 157 -4.01 21.41 -8.20
N GLU A 158 -2.79 21.25 -7.66
CA GLU A 158 -2.20 19.93 -7.37
C GLU A 158 -3.04 19.16 -6.34
N TYR A 159 -3.53 19.83 -5.30
CA TYR A 159 -4.40 19.23 -4.30
C TYR A 159 -5.78 18.87 -4.86
N GLN A 160 -6.38 19.74 -5.69
CA GLN A 160 -7.66 19.45 -6.35
C GLN A 160 -7.58 18.29 -7.34
N ARG A 161 -6.41 18.03 -7.94
CA ARG A 161 -6.21 16.86 -8.80
C ARG A 161 -6.30 15.54 -8.03
N GLN A 162 -5.99 15.53 -6.73
CA GLN A 162 -5.99 14.31 -5.92
C GLN A 162 -6.59 14.52 -4.52
N PRO A 163 -7.90 14.84 -4.42
CA PRO A 163 -8.53 15.38 -3.19
C PRO A 163 -8.65 14.40 -2.02
N CYS A 164 -8.19 13.15 -2.16
CA CYS A 164 -8.17 12.15 -1.08
C CYS A 164 -6.88 11.31 -1.11
N TYR A 165 -5.81 11.81 -1.72
CA TYR A 165 -4.58 11.03 -1.89
C TYR A 165 -3.95 10.65 -0.56
N LEU A 166 -3.96 11.59 0.38
CA LEU A 166 -3.43 11.41 1.72
C LEU A 166 -4.25 10.38 2.51
N ASP A 167 -5.58 10.46 2.46
CA ASP A 167 -6.47 9.44 3.05
C ASP A 167 -6.19 8.05 2.49
N ARG A 168 -5.95 7.97 1.17
CA ARG A 168 -5.59 6.70 0.50
C ARG A 168 -4.24 6.18 0.99
N LEU A 169 -3.24 7.03 1.15
CA LEU A 169 -1.93 6.64 1.71
C LEU A 169 -2.07 6.15 3.15
N PHE A 170 -2.83 6.85 3.98
CA PHE A 170 -3.10 6.45 5.37
C PHE A 170 -3.84 5.11 5.44
N GLY A 171 -4.81 4.91 4.55
CA GLY A 171 -5.49 3.63 4.38
C GLY A 171 -4.51 2.49 4.06
N MET A 172 -3.59 2.69 3.12
CA MET A 172 -2.60 1.67 2.76
C MET A 172 -1.65 1.34 3.92
N ILE A 173 -1.21 2.34 4.69
CA ILE A 173 -0.35 2.10 5.87
C ILE A 173 -1.14 1.34 6.95
N THR A 174 -2.40 1.71 7.14
CA THR A 174 -3.28 1.05 8.10
C THR A 174 -3.51 -0.41 7.72
N ASP A 175 -3.80 -0.69 6.45
CA ASP A 175 -3.96 -2.05 5.93
C ASP A 175 -2.66 -2.86 6.06
N LEU A 176 -1.51 -2.26 5.72
CA LEU A 176 -0.19 -2.86 5.89
C LEU A 176 0.07 -3.26 7.35
N TYR A 177 -0.29 -2.39 8.30
CA TYR A 177 -0.16 -2.66 9.73
C TYR A 177 -1.07 -3.83 10.16
N ILE A 178 -2.34 -3.80 9.78
CA ILE A 178 -3.30 -4.87 10.09
C ILE A 178 -2.80 -6.20 9.53
N ASP A 179 -2.38 -6.23 8.26
CA ASP A 179 -1.95 -7.44 7.57
C ASP A 179 -0.70 -8.04 8.21
N LYS A 180 0.30 -7.22 8.55
CA LYS A 180 1.50 -7.67 9.27
C LYS A 180 1.14 -8.51 10.49
N PHE A 181 0.24 -8.01 11.33
CA PHE A 181 -0.15 -8.67 12.57
C PHE A 181 -1.17 -9.79 12.37
N LYS A 182 -2.01 -9.71 11.33
CA LYS A 182 -2.92 -10.79 10.92
C LYS A 182 -2.17 -12.09 10.61
N PHE A 183 -1.02 -12.01 9.93
CA PHE A 183 -0.19 -13.19 9.68
C PHE A 183 0.48 -13.76 10.95
N LYS A 184 0.60 -12.96 12.01
CA LYS A 184 1.05 -13.40 13.35
C LYS A 184 -0.11 -13.89 14.24
N GLY A 185 -1.36 -13.85 13.74
CA GLY A 185 -2.55 -14.22 14.50
C GLY A 185 -3.00 -13.17 15.52
N LEU A 186 -2.53 -11.92 15.40
CA LEU A 186 -2.83 -10.82 16.32
C LEU A 186 -3.83 -9.84 15.70
N ASN A 187 -4.81 -9.40 16.50
CA ASN A 187 -5.77 -8.38 16.10
C ASN A 187 -5.36 -7.02 16.67
N VAL A 188 -5.01 -6.08 15.79
CA VAL A 188 -4.45 -4.78 16.15
C VAL A 188 -5.37 -3.59 15.86
N LYS A 189 -6.66 -3.85 15.58
CA LYS A 189 -7.62 -2.79 15.23
C LYS A 189 -7.76 -1.70 16.30
N GLY A 190 -7.57 -2.05 17.57
CA GLY A 190 -7.59 -1.08 18.68
C GLY A 190 -6.46 -0.06 18.66
N ARG A 191 -5.36 -0.32 17.94
CA ARG A 191 -4.20 0.58 17.82
C ARG A 191 -4.26 1.48 16.57
N ILE A 192 -5.26 1.31 15.71
CA ILE A 192 -5.42 2.15 14.51
C ILE A 192 -5.52 3.64 14.85
N PRO A 193 -6.27 4.08 15.88
CA PRO A 193 -6.31 5.51 16.23
C PRO A 193 -4.92 6.08 16.58
N GLN A 194 -4.11 5.30 17.31
CA GLN A 194 -2.74 5.69 17.67
C GLN A 194 -1.82 5.76 16.45
N LEU A 195 -2.01 4.84 15.49
CA LEU A 195 -1.29 4.89 14.22
C LEU A 195 -1.66 6.14 13.42
N LEU A 196 -2.94 6.50 13.35
CA LEU A 196 -3.40 7.70 12.65
C LEU A 196 -2.83 8.97 13.29
N GLU A 197 -2.81 9.06 14.62
CA GLU A 197 -2.18 10.18 15.35
C GLU A 197 -0.68 10.30 15.02
N GLN A 198 0.04 9.17 14.90
CA GLN A 198 1.43 9.20 14.45
C GLN A 198 1.61 9.60 12.99
N LEU A 199 0.63 9.34 12.12
CA LEU A 199 0.66 9.75 10.72
C LEU A 199 0.36 11.25 10.55
N GLU A 200 -0.38 11.87 11.47
CA GLU A 200 -0.54 13.33 11.52
C GLU A 200 0.77 14.04 11.86
N HIS A 201 1.60 13.44 12.72
CA HIS A 201 2.94 13.89 13.08
C HIS A 201 4.02 13.01 12.44
N TYR A 202 3.88 12.78 11.13
CA TYR A 202 4.65 11.81 10.39
C TYR A 202 6.17 11.94 10.56
N ASP A 203 6.79 10.86 11.02
CA ASP A 203 8.23 10.61 10.98
C ASP A 203 8.46 9.14 10.60
N LEU A 204 9.34 8.90 9.62
CA LEU A 204 9.57 7.56 9.09
C LEU A 204 10.16 6.63 10.15
N MET A 205 11.05 7.13 11.01
CA MET A 205 11.68 6.33 12.05
C MET A 205 10.66 5.91 13.11
N SER A 206 9.86 6.86 13.58
CA SER A 206 8.79 6.64 14.56
C SER A 206 7.74 5.67 14.03
N LEU A 207 7.32 5.81 12.76
CA LEU A 207 6.40 4.90 12.11
C LEU A 207 6.98 3.48 12.00
N THR A 208 8.24 3.36 11.59
CA THR A 208 8.91 2.05 11.49
C THR A 208 9.03 1.39 12.86
N GLN A 209 9.34 2.15 13.90
CA GLN A 209 9.39 1.67 15.29
C GLN A 209 8.01 1.24 15.81
N PHE A 210 6.96 1.97 15.46
CA PHE A 210 5.59 1.59 15.80
C PHE A 210 5.22 0.24 15.19
N PHE A 211 5.58 0.01 13.92
CA PHE A 211 5.40 -1.29 13.28
C PHE A 211 6.27 -2.39 13.92
N ALA A 212 7.46 -2.08 14.43
CA ALA A 212 8.35 -3.05 15.07
C ALA A 212 7.89 -3.46 16.47
N THR A 213 7.16 -2.57 17.16
CA THR A 213 6.68 -2.82 18.52
C THR A 213 5.50 -3.79 18.50
N ASN A 214 5.65 -4.97 19.09
CA ASN A 214 4.53 -5.91 19.20
C ASN A 214 3.39 -5.32 20.07
N PRO A 215 2.13 -5.60 19.71
CA PRO A 215 0.97 -5.06 20.37
C PRO A 215 0.67 -5.65 21.75
#